data_AF-A0A7S4AY89-F1
#
_entry.id   AF-A0A7S4AY89-F1
#
_cell.length_a   1.000
_cell.length_b   1.000
_cell.length_c   1.000
_cell.angle_alpha   90.00
_cell.angle_beta   90.00
_cell.angle_gamma   90.00
#
_symmetry.space_group_name_H-M   'P 1'
#
loop_
_entity.id
_entity.type
_entity.pdbx_description
1 polymer ?
#
loop_
_entity_poly.entity_id
_entity_poly.type
_entity_poly.pdbx_seq_one_letter_code
_entity_poly.pdbx_strand_id
1 'polypeptide(L)'
;WYLVVLEWLMTRIVCARRAGLLKGGAGFEQVSLEKVCELRGAMMGIPDELAARMPLAYVHFTHFLVDTLLVLAPLSLYPKLGVFSILITGIITLFFRGLLELSKSFLDPFGNRRVSSSGLSAELGVDVLLGESNAGSLLWPKGAVRMPFATSNMA
;
A
#
# COMPACT_ATOMS: atom_id res chain seq x y z
N TRP A 1 1.27 14.42 -10.47
CA TRP A 1 0.50 14.02 -11.66
C TRP A 1 -0.94 13.63 -11.30
N TYR A 2 -1.18 12.88 -10.21
CA TYR A 2 -2.53 12.44 -9.82
C TYR A 2 -3.51 13.60 -9.49
N LEU A 3 -3.05 14.72 -8.93
CA LEU A 3 -3.89 15.90 -8.68
C LEU A 3 -4.46 16.53 -9.98
N VAL A 4 -3.74 16.40 -11.10
CA VAL A 4 -4.16 16.94 -12.40
C VAL A 4 -5.40 16.19 -12.91
N VAL A 5 -5.49 14.89 -12.66
CA VAL A 5 -6.65 14.07 -13.04
C VAL A 5 -7.89 14.50 -12.26
N LEU A 6 -7.72 14.87 -10.99
CA LEU A 6 -8.82 15.37 -10.14
C LEU A 6 -9.34 16.74 -10.64
N GLU A 7 -8.43 17.60 -11.08
CA GLU A 7 -8.79 18.87 -11.71
C GLU A 7 -9.53 18.66 -13.05
N TRP A 8 -9.10 17.68 -13.85
CA TRP A 8 -9.81 17.28 -15.06
C TRP A 8 -11.20 16.73 -14.78
N LEU A 9 -11.38 15.99 -13.69
CA LEU A 9 -12.70 15.52 -13.26
C LEU A 9 -13.63 16.69 -12.94
N MET A 10 -13.16 17.67 -12.16
CA MET A 10 -13.96 18.85 -11.80
C MET A 10 -14.32 19.71 -13.00
N THR A 11 -13.36 19.98 -13.89
CA THR A 11 -13.62 20.74 -15.13
C THR A 11 -14.64 20.02 -16.01
N ARG A 12 -14.62 18.68 -16.09
CA ARG A 12 -15.64 17.90 -16.80
C ARG A 12 -17.02 17.99 -16.16
N ILE A 13 -17.13 17.96 -14.83
CA ILE A 13 -18.41 18.14 -14.12
C ILE A 13 -19.00 19.52 -14.40
N VAL A 14 -18.17 20.57 -14.33
CA VAL A 14 -18.59 21.95 -14.63
C VAL A 14 -19.04 22.11 -16.08
N CYS A 15 -18.28 21.56 -17.04
CA CYS A 15 -18.65 21.59 -18.45
C CYS A 15 -19.93 20.82 -18.74
N ALA A 16 -20.11 19.64 -18.14
CA ALA A 16 -21.33 18.84 -18.30
C ALA A 16 -22.56 19.53 -17.70
N ARG A 17 -22.40 20.28 -16.62
CA ARG A 17 -23.45 21.15 -16.07
C ARG A 17 -23.79 22.30 -17.03
N ARG A 18 -22.78 23.01 -17.55
CA ARG A 18 -23.00 24.11 -18.50
C ARG A 18 -23.68 23.64 -19.79
N ALA A 19 -23.38 22.43 -20.25
CA ALA A 19 -24.01 21.80 -21.40
C ALA A 19 -25.44 21.28 -21.12
N GLY A 20 -25.95 21.39 -19.88
CA GLY A 20 -27.27 20.90 -19.50
C GLY A 20 -27.40 19.37 -19.42
N LEU A 21 -26.29 18.63 -19.50
CA LEU A 21 -26.26 17.16 -19.41
C LEU A 21 -26.47 16.69 -17.97
N LEU A 22 -26.01 17.47 -16.99
CA LEU A 22 -26.23 17.25 -15.57
C LEU A 22 -27.29 18.23 -15.05
N LYS A 23 -28.42 17.71 -14.57
CA LYS A 23 -29.42 18.51 -13.87
C LYS A 23 -28.97 18.73 -12.42
N GLY A 24 -28.54 19.95 -12.11
CA GLY A 24 -28.19 20.35 -10.75
C GLY A 24 -29.42 20.63 -9.89
N GLY A 25 -29.39 20.17 -8.63
CA GLY A 25 -30.35 20.55 -7.59
C GLY A 25 -29.72 21.51 -6.55
N ALA A 26 -30.50 21.89 -5.53
CA ALA A 26 -29.97 22.63 -4.40
C ALA A 26 -28.82 21.84 -3.73
N GLY A 27 -27.68 22.49 -3.51
CA GLY A 27 -26.50 21.86 -2.88
C GLY A 27 -25.66 20.97 -3.80
N PHE A 28 -26.02 20.77 -5.08
CA PHE A 28 -25.22 19.92 -5.99
C PHE A 28 -23.76 20.35 -6.09
N GLU A 29 -23.48 21.66 -6.19
CA GLU A 29 -22.10 22.15 -6.29
C GLU A 29 -21.34 21.87 -5.01
N GLN A 30 -21.96 22.15 -3.87
CA GLN A 30 -21.35 21.95 -2.56
C GLN A 30 -21.00 20.48 -2.32
N VAL A 31 -21.95 19.56 -2.56
CA VAL A 31 -21.72 18.12 -2.40
C VAL A 31 -20.67 17.61 -3.39
N SER A 32 -20.70 18.07 -4.64
CA SER A 32 -19.72 17.67 -5.65
C SER A 32 -18.30 18.10 -5.26
N LEU A 33 -18.15 19.35 -4.81
CA LEU A 33 -16.87 19.90 -4.36
C LEU A 33 -16.38 19.20 -3.09
N GLU A 34 -17.28 18.94 -2.15
CA GLU A 34 -17.00 18.21 -0.92
C GLU A 34 -16.47 16.81 -1.22
N LYS A 35 -17.15 16.03 -2.08
CA LYS A 35 -16.71 14.68 -2.45
C LYS A 35 -15.39 14.66 -3.20
N VAL A 36 -15.13 15.66 -4.04
CA VAL A 36 -13.82 15.78 -4.68
C VAL A 36 -12.73 16.16 -3.68
N CYS A 37 -13.02 17.00 -2.70
CA CYS A 37 -12.09 17.34 -1.62
C CYS A 37 -11.82 16.14 -0.70
N GLU A 38 -12.84 15.33 -0.37
CA GLU A 38 -12.70 14.07 0.37
C GLU A 38 -11.78 13.11 -0.40
N LEU A 39 -12.03 12.92 -1.69
CA LEU A 39 -11.19 12.06 -2.54
C LEU A 39 -9.74 12.58 -2.60
N ARG A 40 -9.55 13.90 -2.75
CA ARG A 40 -8.23 14.52 -2.69
C ARG A 40 -7.53 14.23 -1.36
N GLY A 41 -8.26 14.32 -0.24
CA GLY A 41 -7.76 14.03 1.09
C GLY A 41 -7.27 12.58 1.19
N ALA A 42 -8.11 11.62 0.78
CA ALA A 42 -7.75 10.20 0.78
C ALA A 42 -6.54 9.91 -0.12
N MET A 43 -6.47 10.50 -1.32
CA MET A 43 -5.33 10.36 -2.23
C MET A 43 -4.03 10.95 -1.68
N MET A 44 -4.11 11.98 -0.82
CA MET A 44 -2.95 12.59 -0.17
C MET A 44 -2.54 11.85 1.11
N GLY A 45 -3.44 11.08 1.73
CA GLY A 45 -3.09 10.23 2.87
C GLY A 45 -2.08 9.15 2.52
N ILE A 46 -2.19 8.55 1.33
CA ILE A 46 -1.28 7.48 0.87
C ILE A 46 0.19 7.93 0.80
N PRO A 47 0.56 9.03 0.10
CA PRO A 47 1.94 9.50 0.08
C PRO A 47 2.40 10.03 1.43
N ASP A 48 1.49 10.54 2.27
CA ASP A 48 1.82 11.01 3.62
C ASP A 48 2.18 9.83 4.53
N GLU A 49 1.40 8.75 4.53
CA GLU A 49 1.76 7.49 5.21
C GLU A 49 3.06 6.89 4.68
N LEU A 50 3.31 6.98 3.37
CA LEU A 50 4.56 6.53 2.76
C LEU A 50 5.77 7.40 3.14
N ALA A 51 5.54 8.68 3.45
CA ALA A 51 6.54 9.67 3.85
C ALA A 51 6.78 9.68 5.37
N ALA A 52 5.75 9.40 6.17
CA ALA A 52 5.75 9.26 7.62
C ALA A 52 6.44 7.96 8.06
N ARG A 53 7.68 7.80 7.61
CA ARG A 53 8.49 6.61 7.89
C ARG A 53 8.95 6.62 9.35
N MET A 54 8.96 5.44 9.96
CA MET A 54 9.68 5.27 11.21
C MET A 54 11.15 5.69 11.04
N PRO A 55 11.73 6.40 12.02
CA PRO A 55 13.13 6.81 11.95
C PRO A 55 14.04 5.59 11.71
N LEU A 56 14.94 5.70 10.74
CA LEU A 56 15.87 4.63 10.37
C LEU A 56 16.69 4.12 11.58
N ALA A 57 17.01 5.01 12.53
CA ALA A 57 17.68 4.65 13.78
C ALA A 57 16.88 3.63 14.61
N TYR A 58 15.56 3.74 14.66
CA TYR A 58 14.71 2.82 15.41
C TYR A 58 14.75 1.40 14.82
N VAL A 59 14.68 1.30 13.49
CA VAL A 59 14.73 0.00 12.77
C VAL A 59 16.09 -0.68 12.96
N HIS A 60 17.19 0.08 12.93
CA HIS A 60 18.51 -0.49 13.18
C HIS A 60 18.70 -0.92 14.64
N PHE A 61 18.18 -0.15 15.59
CA PHE A 61 18.27 -0.48 17.00
C PHE A 61 17.52 -1.78 17.33
N THR A 62 16.30 -1.96 16.82
CA THR A 62 15.53 -3.19 17.04
C THR A 62 16.20 -4.40 16.39
N HIS A 63 16.80 -4.22 15.20
CA HIS A 63 17.59 -5.26 14.54
C HIS A 63 18.78 -5.70 15.40
N PHE A 64 19.56 -4.73 15.88
CA PHE A 64 20.73 -5.01 16.71
C PHE A 64 20.35 -5.69 18.03
N LEU A 65 19.25 -5.28 18.64
CA LEU A 65 18.76 -5.88 19.88
C LEU A 65 18.33 -7.34 19.68
N VAL A 66 17.62 -7.65 18.60
CA VAL A 66 17.23 -9.03 18.28
C VAL A 66 18.45 -9.87 17.92
N ASP A 67 19.37 -9.37 17.10
CA ASP A 67 20.58 -10.11 16.73
C ASP A 67 21.47 -10.42 17.93
N THR A 68 21.69 -9.44 18.83
CA THR A 68 22.46 -9.65 20.06
C THR A 68 21.79 -10.68 20.98
N LEU A 69 20.47 -10.62 21.16
CA LEU A 69 19.72 -11.61 21.93
C LEU A 69 19.91 -13.03 21.36
N LEU A 70 19.83 -13.18 20.03
CA LEU A 70 19.96 -14.49 19.39
C LEU A 70 21.37 -15.05 19.43
N VAL A 71 22.40 -14.19 19.39
CA VAL A 71 23.80 -14.61 19.57
C VAL A 71 24.09 -15.02 21.01
N LEU A 72 23.51 -14.32 21.99
CA LEU A 72 23.70 -14.64 23.42
C LEU A 72 22.83 -15.80 23.91
N ALA A 73 21.71 -16.09 23.24
CA ALA A 73 20.79 -17.17 23.60
C ALA A 73 21.47 -18.55 23.76
N PRO A 74 22.26 -19.06 22.79
CA PRO A 74 22.91 -20.37 22.95
C PRO A 74 23.94 -20.39 24.09
N LEU A 75 24.70 -19.31 24.27
CA LEU A 75 25.71 -19.18 25.33
C LEU A 75 25.09 -19.24 26.74
N SER A 76 23.94 -18.60 26.92
CA SER A 76 23.21 -18.57 28.20
C SER A 76 22.48 -19.88 28.49
N LEU A 77 21.95 -20.54 27.46
CA LEU A 77 21.09 -21.72 27.61
C LEU A 77 21.87 -23.04 27.74
N TYR A 78 23.09 -23.10 27.19
CA TYR A 78 23.95 -24.27 27.23
C TYR A 78 24.19 -24.85 28.64
N PRO A 79 24.58 -24.07 29.67
CA PRO A 79 24.89 -24.62 30.99
C PRO A 79 23.68 -25.19 31.74
N LYS A 80 22.44 -24.83 31.37
CA LYS A 80 21.22 -25.33 32.04
C LYS A 80 20.57 -26.53 31.34
N LEU A 81 20.67 -26.61 30.01
CA LEU A 81 19.89 -27.54 29.19
C LEU A 81 20.74 -28.53 28.38
N GLY A 82 22.06 -28.36 28.33
CA GLY A 82 22.97 -29.27 27.60
C GLY A 82 22.56 -29.41 26.13
N VAL A 83 22.35 -30.64 25.67
CA VAL A 83 22.02 -30.96 24.25
C VAL A 83 20.67 -30.38 23.81
N PHE A 84 19.69 -30.25 24.71
CA PHE A 84 18.38 -29.64 24.39
C PHE A 84 18.46 -28.14 24.07
N SER A 85 19.57 -27.48 24.41
CA SER A 85 19.79 -26.07 24.11
C SER A 85 19.74 -25.77 22.61
N ILE A 86 20.15 -26.72 21.75
CA ILE A 86 20.16 -26.55 20.29
C ILE A 86 18.73 -26.39 19.77
N LEU A 87 17.83 -27.29 20.20
CA LEU A 87 16.44 -27.29 19.74
C LEU A 87 15.68 -26.05 20.24
N ILE A 88 15.87 -25.69 21.52
CA ILE A 88 15.21 -24.53 22.11
C ILE A 88 15.73 -23.23 21.50
N THR A 89 17.05 -23.12 21.28
CA THR A 89 17.64 -21.95 20.59
C THR A 89 17.09 -21.84 19.16
N GLY A 90 16.93 -22.97 18.45
CA GLY A 90 16.27 -23.00 17.15
C GLY A 90 14.85 -22.40 17.19
N ILE A 91 14.03 -22.81 18.15
CA ILE A 91 12.66 -22.27 18.32
C ILE A 91 12.69 -20.77 18.64
N ILE A 92 13.57 -20.34 19.56
CA ILE A 92 13.74 -18.92 19.93
C ILE A 92 14.16 -18.10 18.71
N THR A 93 15.13 -18.57 17.94
CA THR A 93 15.61 -17.88 16.73
C THR A 93 14.50 -17.75 15.69
N LEU A 94 13.73 -18.81 15.44
CA LEU A 94 12.61 -18.78 14.51
C LEU A 94 11.54 -17.79 14.97
N PHE A 95 11.20 -17.78 16.26
CA PHE A 95 10.19 -16.88 16.81
C PHE A 95 10.61 -15.41 16.73
N PHE A 96 11.79 -15.05 17.25
CA PHE A 96 12.23 -13.65 17.28
C PHE A 96 12.64 -13.12 15.90
N ARG A 97 13.28 -13.93 15.03
CA ARG A 97 13.51 -13.52 13.64
C ARG A 97 12.23 -13.40 12.86
N GLY A 98 11.30 -14.35 13.01
CA GLY A 98 10.00 -14.32 12.34
C GLY A 98 9.18 -13.09 12.73
N LEU A 99 9.13 -12.75 14.02
CA LEU A 99 8.46 -11.53 14.50
C LEU A 99 9.12 -10.25 13.97
N LEU A 100 10.45 -10.20 13.97
CA LEU A 100 11.17 -9.06 13.41
C LEU A 100 10.85 -8.89 11.91
N GLU A 101 10.81 -9.99 11.17
CA GLU A 101 10.53 -9.98 9.74
C GLU A 101 9.08 -9.59 9.43
N LEU A 102 8.13 -10.05 10.25
CA LEU A 102 6.73 -9.61 10.18
C LEU A 102 6.60 -8.10 10.45
N SER A 103 7.30 -7.58 11.47
CA SER A 103 7.26 -6.14 11.77
C SER A 103 7.84 -5.30 10.63
N LYS A 104 8.85 -5.81 9.93
CA LYS A 104 9.40 -5.19 8.72
C LYS A 104 8.42 -5.24 7.56
N SER A 105 7.67 -6.33 7.40
CA SER A 105 6.62 -6.43 6.39
C SER A 105 5.46 -5.45 6.63
N PHE A 106 5.08 -5.20 7.88
CA PHE A 106 4.07 -4.17 8.18
C PHE A 106 4.58 -2.73 8.04
N LEU A 107 5.91 -2.54 8.07
CA LEU A 107 6.51 -1.22 7.88
C LEU A 107 6.38 -0.72 6.42
N ASP A 108 6.33 -1.64 5.45
CA ASP A 108 6.11 -1.33 4.03
C ASP A 108 4.95 -2.17 3.47
N PRO A 109 3.69 -1.73 3.68
CA PRO A 109 2.52 -2.47 3.21
C PRO A 109 2.38 -2.48 1.69
N PHE A 110 3.12 -1.63 0.97
CA PHE A 110 3.03 -1.49 -0.50
C PHE A 110 4.13 -2.26 -1.26
N GLY A 111 5.05 -2.92 -0.56
CA GLY A 111 6.09 -3.77 -1.20
C GLY A 111 7.10 -3.00 -2.04
N ASN A 112 7.18 -1.68 -1.85
CA ASN A 112 7.90 -0.79 -2.76
C ASN A 112 9.42 -0.89 -2.56
N ARG A 113 9.85 -1.30 -1.37
CA ARG A 113 11.21 -1.70 -1.06
C ARG A 113 11.15 -3.10 -0.47
N ARG A 114 11.99 -4.01 -0.96
CA ARG A 114 12.16 -5.34 -0.37
C ARG A 114 12.85 -5.21 1.00
N VAL A 115 12.14 -4.70 2.00
CA VAL A 115 12.61 -4.51 3.39
C VAL A 115 12.60 -5.85 4.13
N SER A 116 11.66 -6.73 3.78
CA SER A 116 11.69 -8.15 4.15
C SER A 116 12.60 -8.92 3.19
N SER A 117 13.50 -9.71 3.75
CA SER A 117 14.40 -10.60 2.99
C SER A 117 13.74 -11.93 2.63
N SER A 118 12.76 -12.33 3.41
CA SER A 118 11.94 -13.51 3.20
C SER A 118 10.75 -13.17 2.29
N GLY A 119 10.33 -14.12 1.44
CA GLY A 119 9.12 -13.99 0.62
C GLY A 119 7.81 -13.95 1.42
N LEU A 120 7.87 -13.79 2.75
CA LEU A 120 6.74 -13.55 3.63
C LEU A 120 6.41 -12.05 3.55
N SER A 121 5.61 -11.68 2.55
CA SER A 121 5.17 -10.31 2.37
C SER A 121 3.66 -10.21 2.58
N ALA A 122 3.25 -9.49 3.62
CA ALA A 122 1.87 -9.05 3.82
C ALA A 122 1.61 -7.77 3.01
N GLU A 123 1.96 -7.81 1.72
CA GLU A 123 1.76 -6.70 0.79
C GLU A 123 0.28 -6.58 0.43
N LEU A 124 -0.21 -5.33 0.41
CA LEU A 124 -1.51 -5.02 -0.16
C LEU A 124 -1.43 -5.20 -1.67
N GLY A 125 -2.24 -6.12 -2.20
CA GLY A 125 -2.43 -6.30 -3.64
C GLY A 125 -3.15 -5.11 -4.25
N VAL A 126 -2.41 -4.04 -4.56
CA VAL A 126 -2.96 -2.80 -5.16
C VAL A 126 -3.68 -3.11 -6.48
N ASP A 127 -3.17 -4.06 -7.27
CA ASP A 127 -3.79 -4.49 -8.52
C ASP A 127 -5.15 -5.15 -8.29
N VAL A 128 -5.27 -5.96 -7.24
CA VAL A 128 -6.53 -6.61 -6.84
C VAL A 128 -7.51 -5.55 -6.34
N LEU A 129 -7.07 -4.63 -5.49
CA LEU A 129 -7.90 -3.52 -5.03
C LEU A 129 -8.40 -2.64 -6.16
N LEU A 130 -7.53 -2.34 -7.14
CA LEU A 130 -7.90 -1.57 -8.32
C LEU A 130 -8.91 -2.35 -9.18
N GLY A 131 -8.71 -3.66 -9.32
CA GLY A 131 -9.63 -4.56 -10.00
C GLY A 131 -11.01 -4.59 -9.34
N GLU A 132 -11.06 -4.82 -8.03
CA GLU A 132 -12.30 -4.90 -7.24
C GLU A 132 -13.01 -3.55 -7.15
N SER A 133 -12.28 -2.45 -6.93
CA SER A 133 -12.83 -1.09 -6.95
C SER A 133 -13.45 -0.75 -8.31
N ASN A 134 -12.93 -1.34 -9.38
CA ASN A 134 -13.40 -1.14 -10.74
C ASN A 134 -14.34 -2.25 -11.25
N ALA A 135 -14.64 -3.28 -10.45
CA ALA A 135 -15.37 -4.47 -10.90
C ALA A 135 -16.79 -4.15 -11.39
N GLY A 136 -17.42 -3.10 -10.86
CA GLY A 136 -18.73 -2.61 -11.31
C GLY A 136 -18.68 -1.59 -12.46
N SER A 137 -17.50 -1.14 -12.88
CA SER A 137 -17.36 -0.06 -13.86
C SER A 137 -17.38 -0.59 -15.30
N LEU A 138 -18.56 -0.53 -15.92
CA LEU A 138 -18.72 -0.80 -17.35
C LEU A 138 -18.17 0.34 -18.25
N LEU A 139 -17.71 1.44 -17.65
CA LEU A 139 -17.22 2.63 -18.35
C LEU A 139 -15.89 2.40 -19.05
N TRP A 140 -14.97 1.63 -18.44
CA TRP A 140 -13.68 1.29 -19.03
C TRP A 140 -13.79 0.36 -20.24
N PRO A 141 -14.55 -0.76 -20.19
CA PRO A 141 -14.74 -1.60 -21.38
C PRO A 141 -15.55 -0.89 -22.48
N LYS A 142 -16.53 -0.05 -22.14
CA LYS A 142 -17.25 0.77 -23.13
C LYS A 142 -16.39 1.91 -23.71
N GLY A 143 -15.48 2.46 -22.91
CA GLY A 143 -14.52 3.47 -23.32
C GLY A 143 -13.34 2.91 -24.12
N ALA A 144 -12.99 1.63 -23.93
CA ALA A 144 -11.98 0.92 -24.71
C ALA A 144 -12.33 0.89 -26.21
N VAL A 145 -13.63 0.77 -26.53
CA VAL A 145 -14.15 0.86 -27.91
C VAL A 145 -13.90 2.24 -28.54
N ARG A 146 -13.66 3.28 -27.73
CA ARG A 146 -13.42 4.67 -28.16
C ARG A 146 -11.95 5.11 -28.03
N MET A 147 -11.00 4.21 -27.75
CA MET A 147 -9.59 4.61 -27.68
C MET A 147 -9.13 5.20 -29.03
N PRO A 148 -8.36 6.31 -29.04
CA PRO A 148 -7.93 7.00 -30.26
C PRO A 148 -6.88 6.22 -31.06
N PHE A 149 -6.37 5.10 -30.53
CA PHE A 149 -5.52 4.17 -31.26
C PHE A 149 -6.42 3.15 -31.98
N ALA A 150 -7.15 3.63 -32.98
CA ALA A 150 -7.56 2.73 -34.03
C ALA A 150 -6.27 2.15 -34.63
N THR A 151 -6.05 0.86 -34.40
CA THR A 151 -5.31 0.00 -35.33
C THR A 151 -6.06 0.03 -36.66
N SER A 152 -5.86 1.09 -37.45
CA SER A 152 -6.12 1.04 -38.88
C SER A 152 -4.97 0.28 -39.52
N ASN A 153 -5.32 -0.87 -40.13
CA ASN A 153 -4.53 -1.66 -41.07
C ASN A 153 -3.41 -2.55 -40.49
N MET A 154 -3.75 -3.81 -40.24
CA MET A 154 -3.14 -4.97 -40.94
C MET A 154 -4.27 -6.01 -41.13
N ALA A 155 -5.02 -5.90 -42.22
CA ALA A 155 -5.04 -6.92 -43.28
C ALA A 155 -3.87 -7.92 -43.25
#